data_AF-A0A0K1JW67-F1
#
_entry.id   AF-A0A0K1JW67-F1
#
_cell.length_a   1.000
_cell.length_b   1.000
_cell.length_c   1.000
_cell.angle_alpha   90.00
_cell.angle_beta   90.00
_cell.angle_gamma   90.00
#
_symmetry.space_group_name_H-M   'P 1'
#
loop_
_entity.id
_entity.type
_entity.pdbx_description
1 polymer ?
#
loop_
_entity_poly.entity_id
_entity_poly.type
_entity_poly.pdbx_seq_one_letter_code
_entity_poly.pdbx_strand_id
1 'polypeptide(L)'
;MKLHLISFASALLVAGAHAEDVGTAVGVRQAKTTASTQSLNELLAMTSPGRSGLSGVRSQVLQEAGRTLGFRGGLKQCGYQLAAGLEARANVLEQIFQISTLVTVEGVLPPVIEEASDVAAFDEDQFRTADHVYRIARPERFVSVPPTWRDYLLAGLVINGPLDMPDTDILPKDEGETALWRNAITSGWNEGCKQGEAILAANFNRLTRDFTGMLRYSTLIQQGRIQRTKIAESVQIATGNGQRLAIGDRHRRITDKATLETNPRNWTPTSLMAKPKEKDKVVSTGNAVRDPQP
;
A
#
# COMPACT_ATOMS: atom_id res chain seq x y z
N MET A 1 15.18 16.08 -7.98
CA MET A 1 14.45 16.03 -6.69
C MET A 1 13.77 14.66 -6.50
N LYS A 2 14.54 13.57 -6.70
CA LYS A 2 14.10 12.18 -6.59
C LYS A 2 15.04 11.54 -5.55
N LEU A 3 14.73 11.61 -4.24
CA LEU A 3 15.37 10.75 -3.23
C LEU A 3 14.76 10.80 -1.81
N HIS A 4 13.66 11.53 -1.55
CA HIS A 4 13.13 11.67 -0.18
C HIS A 4 11.87 10.84 0.14
N LEU A 5 11.20 10.20 -0.84
CA LEU A 5 9.98 9.41 -0.54
C LEU A 5 10.23 7.94 -0.19
N ILE A 6 11.40 7.36 -0.51
CA ILE A 6 11.69 5.96 -0.19
C ILE A 6 12.24 5.80 1.25
N SER A 7 12.75 6.88 1.85
CA SER A 7 13.36 6.83 3.20
C SER A 7 12.35 6.88 4.36
N PHE A 8 11.06 7.14 4.10
CA PHE A 8 10.05 7.23 5.16
C PHE A 8 9.50 5.87 5.62
N ALA A 9 9.68 4.81 4.83
CA ALA A 9 9.25 3.46 5.21
C ALA A 9 10.13 2.83 6.31
N SER A 10 11.39 3.25 6.43
CA SER A 10 12.34 2.69 7.41
C SER A 10 12.43 3.47 8.74
N ALA A 11 11.96 4.71 8.78
CA ALA A 11 12.14 5.59 9.96
C ALA A 11 11.01 5.47 11.01
N LEU A 12 10.01 4.61 10.80
CA LEU A 12 8.86 4.52 11.71
C LEU A 12 8.95 3.37 12.73
N LEU A 13 10.04 2.58 12.73
CA LEU A 13 10.15 1.34 13.50
C LEU A 13 10.98 1.45 14.80
N VAL A 14 11.50 2.63 15.18
CA VAL A 14 12.32 2.76 16.40
C VAL A 14 11.86 3.94 17.24
N ALA A 15 11.04 3.67 18.26
CA ALA A 15 11.05 4.36 19.56
C ALA A 15 9.91 3.80 20.42
N GLY A 16 10.25 3.05 21.45
CA GLY A 16 9.28 2.52 22.40
C GLY A 16 9.95 1.79 23.56
N ALA A 17 10.90 2.43 24.23
CA ALA A 17 11.40 1.98 25.53
C ALA A 17 11.72 3.21 26.39
N HIS A 18 11.30 3.14 27.66
CA HIS A 18 11.51 4.07 28.78
C HIS A 18 10.48 5.19 28.97
N ALA A 19 9.56 4.98 29.92
CA ALA A 19 9.16 6.02 30.87
C ALA A 19 8.76 5.36 32.19
N GLU A 20 9.43 5.79 33.26
CA GLU A 20 9.24 5.37 34.65
C GLU A 20 7.97 5.98 35.28
N ASP A 21 7.61 5.35 36.39
CA ASP A 21 6.46 5.49 37.27
C ASP A 21 6.49 6.79 38.11
N VAL A 22 5.41 7.58 38.07
CA VAL A 22 4.99 8.45 39.19
C VAL A 22 3.46 8.54 39.20
N GLY A 23 2.85 8.05 40.28
CA GLY A 23 1.40 7.98 40.45
C GLY A 23 0.71 9.32 40.74
N THR A 24 -0.57 9.39 40.37
CA THR A 24 -1.64 10.03 41.16
C THR A 24 -2.99 9.57 40.59
N ALA A 25 -3.82 9.02 41.47
CA ALA A 25 -5.10 8.41 41.13
C ALA A 25 -6.19 9.46 40.92
N VAL A 26 -6.82 9.45 39.74
CA VAL A 26 -8.19 9.97 39.53
C VAL A 26 -8.92 8.98 38.63
N GLY A 27 -10.06 8.48 39.13
CA GLY A 27 -10.83 7.39 38.55
C GLY A 27 -11.33 7.71 37.15
N VAL A 28 -10.78 6.98 36.18
CA VAL A 28 -11.41 6.77 34.87
C VAL A 28 -11.84 5.31 34.84
N ARG A 29 -13.13 5.09 34.59
CA ARG A 29 -13.69 3.76 34.32
C ARG A 29 -12.84 3.11 33.23
N GLN A 30 -12.04 2.12 33.60
CA GLN A 30 -11.33 1.28 32.64
C GLN A 30 -12.40 0.60 31.77
N ALA A 31 -12.55 1.10 30.54
CA ALA A 31 -13.11 0.30 29.47
C ALA A 31 -12.15 -0.88 29.31
N LYS A 32 -12.53 -2.02 29.87
CA LYS A 32 -11.84 -3.30 29.75
C LYS A 32 -11.97 -3.71 28.29
N THR A 33 -11.07 -3.26 27.42
CA THR A 33 -10.94 -3.73 26.04
C THR A 33 -10.39 -5.15 26.09
N THR A 34 -11.24 -6.11 26.45
CA THR A 34 -10.93 -7.54 26.35
C THR A 34 -11.17 -7.97 24.91
N ALA A 35 -10.32 -7.51 23.99
CA ALA A 35 -10.08 -8.25 22.77
C ALA A 35 -9.12 -9.37 23.17
N SER A 36 -9.62 -10.59 23.36
CA SER A 36 -8.83 -11.76 23.70
C SER A 36 -7.91 -12.17 22.54
N THR A 37 -6.84 -11.41 22.36
CA THR A 37 -5.67 -11.85 21.60
C THR A 37 -4.92 -12.83 22.49
N GLN A 38 -5.05 -14.12 22.20
CA GLN A 38 -4.24 -15.13 22.88
C GLN A 38 -2.78 -14.78 22.72
N SER A 39 -2.09 -14.62 23.85
CA SER A 39 -0.70 -14.18 23.88
C SER A 39 0.24 -15.33 23.48
N LEU A 40 1.44 -14.99 22.99
CA LEU A 40 2.49 -15.99 22.70
C LEU A 40 2.71 -16.92 23.91
N ASN A 41 2.70 -16.36 25.12
CA ASN A 41 2.87 -17.10 26.36
C ASN A 41 1.77 -18.15 26.59
N GLU A 42 0.52 -17.86 26.21
CA GLU A 42 -0.57 -18.82 26.28
C GLU A 42 -0.38 -19.98 25.30
N LEU A 43 0.09 -19.71 24.08
CA LEU A 43 0.38 -20.76 23.08
C LEU A 43 1.55 -21.66 23.52
N LEU A 44 2.57 -21.07 24.13
CA LEU A 44 3.75 -21.79 24.64
C LEU A 44 3.44 -22.70 25.84
N ALA A 45 2.38 -22.40 26.59
CA ALA A 45 1.98 -23.15 27.79
C ALA A 45 1.06 -24.35 27.52
N MET A 46 0.64 -24.57 26.27
CA MET A 46 -0.29 -25.65 25.92
C MET A 46 0.35 -27.03 26.03
N THR A 47 -0.27 -27.91 26.81
CA THR A 47 0.11 -29.33 26.97
C THR A 47 -1.15 -30.17 27.16
N SER A 48 -1.08 -31.47 26.86
CA SER A 48 -2.17 -32.43 27.10
C SER A 48 -1.64 -33.65 27.87
N PRO A 49 -2.34 -34.14 28.91
CA PRO A 49 -1.85 -35.25 29.71
C PRO A 49 -1.79 -36.56 28.90
N GLY A 50 -0.62 -37.24 28.90
CA GLY A 50 -0.45 -38.56 28.31
C GLY A 50 0.99 -39.05 28.30
N ARG A 51 1.20 -40.37 28.13
CA ARG A 51 2.53 -40.95 27.86
C ARG A 51 2.69 -41.12 26.37
N SER A 52 3.62 -40.39 25.78
CA SER A 52 4.03 -40.50 24.39
C SER A 52 5.56 -40.52 24.36
N GLY A 53 6.13 -41.04 23.28
CA GLY A 53 7.55 -40.95 22.99
C GLY A 53 7.73 -40.35 21.60
N LEU A 54 8.84 -39.66 21.38
CA LEU A 54 9.16 -39.00 20.12
C LEU A 54 9.37 -40.02 18.99
N SER A 55 8.30 -40.33 18.24
CA SER A 55 8.43 -40.97 16.93
C SER A 55 8.70 -39.90 15.86
N GLY A 56 9.51 -40.20 14.84
CA GLY A 56 9.89 -39.22 13.80
C GLY A 56 8.70 -38.56 13.09
N VAL A 57 7.61 -39.31 12.91
CA VAL A 57 6.35 -38.80 12.34
C VAL A 57 5.66 -37.86 13.33
N ARG A 58 5.58 -38.22 14.62
CA ARG A 58 4.94 -37.36 15.64
C ARG A 58 5.71 -36.06 15.84
N SER A 59 7.04 -36.09 15.86
CA SER A 59 7.84 -34.86 15.96
C SER A 59 7.59 -33.91 14.79
N GLN A 60 7.45 -34.43 13.56
CA GLN A 60 7.16 -33.61 12.39
C GLN A 60 5.75 -33.01 12.46
N VAL A 61 4.75 -33.80 12.86
CA VAL A 61 3.37 -33.31 13.02
C VAL A 61 3.30 -32.22 14.09
N LEU A 62 3.94 -32.41 15.25
CA LEU A 62 4.00 -31.41 16.32
C LEU A 62 4.71 -30.14 15.87
N GLN A 63 5.80 -30.27 15.11
CA GLN A 63 6.53 -29.12 14.60
C GLN A 63 5.70 -28.34 13.58
N GLU A 64 5.03 -29.01 12.64
CA GLU A 64 4.22 -28.33 11.63
C GLU A 64 2.98 -27.67 12.24
N ALA A 65 2.31 -28.36 13.15
CA ALA A 65 1.15 -27.82 13.86
C ALA A 65 1.54 -26.63 14.75
N GLY A 66 2.63 -26.75 15.52
CA GLY A 66 3.14 -25.68 16.36
C GLY A 66 3.57 -24.47 15.53
N ARG A 67 4.25 -24.69 14.39
CA ARG A 67 4.64 -23.62 13.46
C ARG A 67 3.43 -22.94 12.84
N THR A 68 2.43 -23.70 12.41
CA THR A 68 1.18 -23.15 11.84
C THR A 68 0.41 -22.31 12.87
N LEU A 69 0.27 -22.83 14.09
CA LEU A 69 -0.39 -22.10 15.19
C LEU A 69 0.39 -20.83 15.55
N GLY A 70 1.71 -20.95 15.71
CA GLY A 70 2.61 -19.83 15.95
C GLY A 70 2.50 -18.77 14.86
N PHE A 71 2.51 -19.18 13.59
CA PHE A 71 2.36 -18.29 12.43
C PHE A 71 1.06 -17.50 12.46
N ARG A 72 -0.07 -18.16 12.69
CA ARG A 72 -1.38 -17.48 12.79
C ARG A 72 -1.42 -16.52 13.98
N GLY A 73 -0.89 -16.95 15.13
CA GLY A 73 -0.79 -16.11 16.33
C GLY A 73 0.08 -14.88 16.13
N GLY A 74 1.28 -15.06 15.57
CA GLY A 74 2.23 -13.99 15.30
C GLY A 74 1.73 -13.01 14.25
N LEU A 75 1.14 -13.52 13.16
CA LEU A 75 0.52 -12.68 12.12
C LEU A 75 -0.58 -11.81 12.70
N LYS A 76 -1.41 -12.37 13.59
CA LYS A 76 -2.50 -11.64 14.26
C LYS A 76 -1.95 -10.58 15.23
N GLN A 77 -1.10 -10.95 16.17
CA GLN A 77 -0.55 -10.01 17.15
C GLN A 77 0.21 -8.86 16.47
N CYS A 78 1.07 -9.20 15.52
CA CYS A 78 1.83 -8.22 14.76
C CYS A 78 0.89 -7.34 13.91
N GLY A 79 -0.14 -7.93 13.28
CA GLY A 79 -1.21 -7.19 12.60
C GLY A 79 -1.87 -6.13 13.48
N TYR A 80 -2.22 -6.45 14.73
CA TYR A 80 -2.75 -5.48 15.69
C TYR A 80 -1.77 -4.35 16.00
N GLN A 81 -0.50 -4.70 16.26
CA GLN A 81 0.53 -3.71 16.57
C GLN A 81 0.77 -2.75 15.40
N LEU A 82 0.84 -3.29 14.19
CA LEU A 82 0.98 -2.51 12.96
C LEU A 82 -0.22 -1.58 12.76
N ALA A 83 -1.45 -2.09 12.89
CA ALA A 83 -2.67 -1.28 12.76
C ALA A 83 -2.74 -0.17 13.83
N ALA A 84 -2.40 -0.48 15.09
CA ALA A 84 -2.33 0.51 16.16
C ALA A 84 -1.27 1.60 15.86
N GLY A 85 -0.11 1.20 15.30
CA GLY A 85 0.93 2.14 14.88
C GLY A 85 0.49 3.08 13.75
N LEU A 86 -0.35 2.59 12.82
CA LEU A 86 -0.97 3.41 11.78
C LEU A 86 -2.01 4.37 12.37
N GLU A 87 -2.88 3.89 13.25
CA GLU A 87 -3.91 4.72 13.89
C GLU A 87 -3.31 5.81 14.77
N ALA A 88 -2.21 5.53 15.47
CA ALA A 88 -1.45 6.55 16.21
C ALA A 88 -0.94 7.69 15.31
N ARG A 89 -0.87 7.47 13.99
CA ARG A 89 -0.43 8.44 12.97
C ARG A 89 -1.53 8.81 12.00
N ALA A 90 -2.78 8.54 12.34
CA ALA A 90 -3.94 8.76 11.48
C ALA A 90 -4.00 10.19 10.90
N ASN A 91 -3.73 11.20 11.74
CA ASN A 91 -3.77 12.60 11.31
C ASN A 91 -2.74 12.91 10.21
N VAL A 92 -1.52 12.37 10.32
CA VAL A 92 -0.46 12.56 9.33
C VAL A 92 -0.82 11.84 8.02
N LEU A 93 -1.32 10.60 8.13
CA LEU A 93 -1.74 9.82 6.97
C LEU A 93 -2.91 10.48 6.22
N GLU A 94 -3.87 11.05 6.96
CA GLU A 94 -5.01 11.78 6.39
C GLU A 94 -4.55 13.05 5.64
N GLN A 95 -3.60 13.79 6.21
CA GLN A 95 -3.06 15.00 5.58
C GLN A 95 -2.24 14.71 4.32
N ILE A 96 -1.50 13.60 4.28
CA ILE A 96 -0.66 13.24 3.13
C ILE A 96 -1.51 12.62 2.01
N PHE A 97 -2.42 11.70 2.34
CA PHE A 97 -3.18 10.90 1.38
C PHE A 97 -4.63 11.38 1.24
N GLN A 98 -4.80 12.61 0.78
CA GLN A 98 -6.11 13.26 0.61
C GLN A 98 -6.85 12.79 -0.66
N ILE A 99 -7.17 11.50 -0.77
CA ILE A 99 -7.81 10.92 -1.97
C ILE A 99 -9.18 11.54 -2.24
N SER A 100 -9.91 11.94 -1.19
CA SER A 100 -11.22 12.60 -1.30
C SER A 100 -11.18 13.86 -2.17
N THR A 101 -10.07 14.61 -2.15
CA THR A 101 -9.89 15.83 -2.96
C THR A 101 -9.73 15.56 -4.45
N LEU A 102 -9.41 14.31 -4.82
CA LEU A 102 -9.23 13.89 -6.21
C LEU A 102 -10.53 13.36 -6.83
N VAL A 103 -11.54 13.07 -6.01
CA VAL A 103 -12.85 12.63 -6.48
C VAL A 103 -13.59 13.81 -7.11
N THR A 104 -14.15 13.59 -8.30
CA THR A 104 -14.92 14.65 -8.97
C THR A 104 -16.21 14.96 -8.22
N VAL A 105 -16.79 16.14 -8.47
CA VAL A 105 -18.06 16.57 -7.85
C VAL A 105 -19.19 15.56 -8.14
N GLU A 106 -19.11 14.85 -9.26
CA GLU A 106 -20.06 13.84 -9.67
C GLU A 106 -19.90 12.50 -8.91
N GLY A 107 -18.86 12.35 -8.09
CA GLY A 107 -18.56 11.14 -7.32
C GLY A 107 -17.70 10.11 -8.06
N VAL A 108 -16.90 10.55 -9.04
CA VAL A 108 -16.01 9.66 -9.80
C VAL A 108 -14.60 9.73 -9.23
N LEU A 109 -14.07 8.57 -8.85
CA LEU A 109 -12.65 8.41 -8.54
C LEU A 109 -11.87 8.37 -9.86
N PRO A 110 -10.81 9.19 -10.00
CA PRO A 110 -10.04 9.27 -11.24
C PRO A 110 -9.30 7.96 -11.55
N PRO A 111 -8.89 7.75 -12.81
CA PRO A 111 -8.08 6.61 -13.16
C PRO A 111 -6.69 6.71 -12.51
N VAL A 112 -6.07 5.55 -12.29
CA VAL A 112 -4.68 5.46 -11.83
C VAL A 112 -3.76 5.34 -13.03
N ILE A 113 -2.88 6.32 -13.22
CA ILE A 113 -1.88 6.32 -14.29
C ILE A 113 -0.54 5.82 -13.75
N GLU A 114 -0.02 4.75 -14.33
CA GLU A 114 1.37 4.31 -14.14
C GLU A 114 2.28 5.01 -15.16
N GLU A 115 3.52 5.26 -14.75
CA GLU A 115 4.57 5.85 -15.57
C GLU A 115 5.84 5.03 -15.40
N ALA A 116 6.45 4.67 -16.52
CA ALA A 116 7.82 4.22 -16.57
C ALA A 116 8.65 5.29 -17.29
N SER A 117 9.84 5.59 -16.77
CA SER A 117 10.78 6.52 -17.39
C SER A 117 12.00 5.76 -17.93
N ASP A 118 12.63 6.32 -18.95
CA ASP A 118 13.88 5.79 -19.52
C ASP A 118 13.77 4.31 -19.92
N VAL A 119 12.67 3.97 -20.60
CA VAL A 119 12.34 2.60 -20.98
C VAL A 119 13.13 2.23 -22.23
N ALA A 120 13.69 1.03 -22.21
CA ALA A 120 14.48 0.44 -23.27
C ALA A 120 13.93 -0.96 -23.57
N ALA A 121 13.49 -1.20 -24.80
CA ALA A 121 13.02 -2.49 -25.28
C ALA A 121 13.95 -2.99 -26.39
N PHE A 122 14.46 -4.21 -26.23
CA PHE A 122 15.39 -4.85 -27.15
C PHE A 122 14.70 -6.07 -27.79
N ASP A 123 14.86 -6.19 -29.10
CA ASP A 123 14.50 -7.35 -29.92
C ASP A 123 15.76 -7.77 -30.72
N GLU A 124 15.72 -8.89 -31.45
CA GLU A 124 16.90 -9.42 -32.17
C GLU A 124 17.49 -8.40 -33.16
N ASP A 125 16.62 -7.67 -33.87
CA ASP A 125 17.01 -6.70 -34.90
C ASP A 125 16.59 -5.25 -34.59
N GLN A 126 16.00 -4.97 -33.41
CA GLN A 126 15.45 -3.66 -33.08
C GLN A 126 15.72 -3.22 -31.63
N PHE A 127 15.98 -1.93 -31.46
CA PHE A 127 16.04 -1.29 -30.16
C PHE A 127 15.12 -0.06 -30.13
N ARG A 128 14.27 0.03 -29.10
CA ARG A 128 13.34 1.14 -28.91
C ARG A 128 13.51 1.73 -27.54
N THR A 129 13.72 3.05 -27.49
CA THR A 129 13.71 3.83 -26.25
C THR A 129 12.49 4.72 -26.15
N ALA A 130 12.10 5.02 -24.91
CA ALA A 130 11.10 6.01 -24.60
C ALA A 130 11.43 6.71 -23.28
N ASP A 131 11.49 8.04 -23.28
CA ASP A 131 11.71 8.83 -22.07
C ASP A 131 10.60 8.60 -21.04
N HIS A 132 9.36 8.45 -21.51
CA HIS A 132 8.17 8.19 -20.68
C HIS A 132 7.20 7.23 -21.37
N VAL A 133 6.69 6.28 -20.60
CA VAL A 133 5.59 5.38 -21.00
C VAL A 133 4.49 5.49 -19.95
N TYR A 134 3.32 5.96 -20.38
CA TYR A 134 2.13 6.06 -19.52
C TYR A 134 1.18 4.90 -19.78
N ARG A 135 0.55 4.40 -18.72
CA ARG A 135 -0.48 3.36 -18.82
C ARG A 135 -1.59 3.61 -17.81
N ILE A 136 -2.84 3.45 -18.23
CA ILE A 136 -3.98 3.44 -17.31
C ILE A 136 -3.98 2.07 -16.61
N ALA A 137 -3.53 2.03 -15.36
CA ALA A 137 -3.45 0.80 -14.57
C ALA A 137 -4.79 0.41 -13.95
N ARG A 138 -5.61 1.40 -13.60
CA ARG A 138 -7.00 1.23 -13.18
C ARG A 138 -7.86 2.32 -13.80
N PRO A 139 -9.00 1.95 -14.41
CA PRO A 139 -9.93 2.93 -14.94
C PRO A 139 -10.63 3.68 -13.80
N GLU A 140 -11.22 4.82 -14.15
CA GLU A 140 -12.15 5.55 -13.31
C GLU A 140 -13.36 4.72 -12.91
N ARG A 141 -13.96 5.06 -11.76
CA ARG A 141 -15.19 4.42 -11.28
C ARG A 141 -15.96 5.34 -10.35
N PHE A 142 -17.28 5.16 -10.31
CA PHE A 142 -18.10 5.79 -9.27
C PHE A 142 -17.77 5.21 -7.90
N VAL A 143 -17.77 6.08 -6.90
CA VAL A 143 -17.60 5.71 -5.49
C VAL A 143 -18.70 6.38 -4.67
N SER A 144 -19.32 5.62 -3.77
CA SER A 144 -20.27 6.18 -2.80
C SER A 144 -19.55 6.91 -1.67
N VAL A 145 -18.41 6.36 -1.24
CA VAL A 145 -17.50 6.94 -0.25
C VAL A 145 -16.09 6.87 -0.85
N PRO A 146 -15.37 8.00 -0.95
CA PRO A 146 -13.98 8.00 -1.38
C PRO A 146 -13.14 7.07 -0.49
N PRO A 147 -12.24 6.24 -1.06
CA PRO A 147 -11.35 5.43 -0.26
C PRO A 147 -10.38 6.33 0.51
N THR A 148 -10.00 5.90 1.69
CA THR A 148 -9.05 6.54 2.60
C THR A 148 -7.79 5.71 2.70
N TRP A 149 -6.75 6.20 3.38
CA TRP A 149 -5.55 5.40 3.64
C TRP A 149 -5.87 4.10 4.41
N ARG A 150 -6.95 4.06 5.21
CA ARG A 150 -7.34 2.85 5.97
C ARG A 150 -7.74 1.70 5.05
N ASP A 151 -8.48 2.02 3.99
CA ASP A 151 -8.91 1.04 2.97
C ASP A 151 -7.74 0.40 2.24
N TYR A 152 -6.58 1.07 2.23
CA TYR A 152 -5.35 0.55 1.65
C TYR A 152 -4.46 -0.15 2.67
N LEU A 153 -4.10 0.54 3.77
CA LEU A 153 -3.07 0.09 4.69
C LEU A 153 -3.53 -1.05 5.60
N LEU A 154 -4.82 -1.09 5.94
CA LEU A 154 -5.40 -2.16 6.77
C LEU A 154 -5.84 -3.38 5.93
N ALA A 155 -5.84 -3.27 4.61
CA ALA A 155 -6.30 -4.34 3.73
C ALA A 155 -5.45 -5.62 3.91
N GLY A 156 -6.10 -6.73 4.25
CA GLY A 156 -5.42 -8.02 4.40
C GLY A 156 -4.59 -8.17 5.68
N LEU A 157 -4.53 -7.16 6.56
CA LEU A 157 -3.97 -7.33 7.90
C LEU A 157 -4.94 -8.16 8.76
N VAL A 158 -4.41 -9.19 9.42
CA VAL A 158 -5.19 -10.03 10.34
C VAL A 158 -5.28 -9.30 11.68
N ILE A 159 -6.37 -8.55 11.86
CA ILE A 159 -6.62 -7.74 13.07
C ILE A 159 -7.92 -8.12 13.78
N ASN A 160 -8.60 -9.19 13.35
CA ASN A 160 -9.89 -9.61 13.89
C ASN A 160 -10.03 -11.14 13.83
N GLY A 161 -11.01 -11.67 14.55
CA GLY A 161 -11.37 -13.10 14.54
C GLY A 161 -10.63 -13.94 15.58
N PRO A 162 -11.19 -15.08 16.02
CA PRO A 162 -10.51 -15.99 16.93
C PRO A 162 -9.30 -16.67 16.26
N LEU A 163 -8.35 -17.17 17.05
CA LEU A 163 -7.36 -18.12 16.53
C LEU A 163 -7.97 -19.52 16.58
N ASP A 164 -7.88 -20.24 15.47
CA ASP A 164 -8.28 -21.64 15.43
C ASP A 164 -7.27 -22.48 16.21
N MET A 165 -7.76 -23.18 17.23
CA MET A 165 -6.95 -24.06 18.06
C MET A 165 -6.79 -25.43 17.42
N PRO A 166 -5.61 -26.05 17.56
CA PRO A 166 -5.42 -27.44 17.17
C PRO A 166 -6.19 -28.38 18.11
N ASP A 167 -6.55 -29.55 17.61
CA ASP A 167 -7.14 -30.61 18.42
C ASP A 167 -6.20 -31.03 19.56
N THR A 168 -6.77 -31.47 20.68
CA THR A 168 -6.03 -31.82 21.90
C THR A 168 -5.01 -32.96 21.70
N ASP A 169 -5.20 -33.80 20.69
CA ASP A 169 -4.28 -34.89 20.32
C ASP A 169 -2.96 -34.40 19.71
N ILE A 170 -2.98 -33.20 19.14
CA ILE A 170 -1.85 -32.53 18.49
C ILE A 170 -1.06 -31.68 19.51
N LEU A 171 -1.53 -31.58 20.76
CA LEU A 171 -0.78 -30.93 21.82
C LEU A 171 0.39 -31.81 22.31
N PRO A 172 1.49 -31.20 22.78
CA PRO A 172 2.62 -31.94 23.34
C PRO A 172 2.21 -32.63 24.66
N LYS A 173 2.73 -33.84 24.86
CA LYS A 173 2.39 -34.70 26.01
C LYS A 173 3.54 -34.88 27.02
N ASP A 174 4.78 -34.79 26.55
CA ASP A 174 5.99 -34.91 27.36
C ASP A 174 6.91 -33.69 27.23
N GLU A 175 7.97 -33.63 28.04
CA GLU A 175 8.90 -32.50 28.05
C GLU A 175 9.68 -32.33 26.73
N GLY A 176 10.01 -33.43 26.06
CA GLY A 176 10.72 -33.42 24.77
C GLY A 176 9.85 -32.88 23.64
N GLU A 177 8.59 -33.31 23.58
CA GLU A 177 7.55 -32.78 22.70
C GLU A 177 7.28 -31.30 23.00
N THR A 178 7.26 -30.92 24.28
CA THR A 178 7.03 -29.53 24.69
C THR A 178 8.16 -28.62 24.23
N ALA A 179 9.41 -29.06 24.28
CA ALA A 179 10.55 -28.29 23.78
C ALA A 179 10.45 -28.07 22.26
N LEU A 180 10.12 -29.12 21.49
CA LEU A 180 9.89 -29.02 20.04
C LEU A 180 8.72 -28.07 19.72
N TRP A 181 7.62 -28.20 20.45
CA TRP A 181 6.42 -27.37 20.30
C TRP A 181 6.72 -25.88 20.52
N ARG A 182 7.41 -25.52 21.61
CA ARG A 182 7.78 -24.13 21.91
C ARG A 182 8.67 -23.53 20.83
N ASN A 183 9.65 -24.30 20.34
CA ASN A 183 10.53 -23.86 19.27
C ASN A 183 9.76 -23.64 17.97
N ALA A 184 8.86 -24.57 17.61
CA ALA A 184 8.02 -24.47 16.43
C ALA A 184 7.09 -23.25 16.48
N ILE A 185 6.40 -23.03 17.61
CA ILE A 185 5.57 -21.85 17.82
C ILE A 185 6.38 -20.57 17.68
N THR A 186 7.54 -20.49 18.32
CA THR A 186 8.38 -19.29 18.29
C THR A 186 8.85 -18.97 16.87
N SER A 187 9.27 -19.99 16.11
CA SER A 187 9.63 -19.84 14.69
C SER A 187 8.43 -19.34 13.87
N GLY A 188 7.29 -20.02 13.99
CA GLY A 188 6.06 -19.65 13.30
C GLY A 188 5.64 -18.22 13.63
N TRP A 189 5.68 -17.84 14.91
CA TRP A 189 5.30 -16.51 15.36
C TRP A 189 6.13 -15.40 14.70
N ASN A 190 7.45 -15.57 14.64
CA ASN A 190 8.34 -14.63 13.99
C ASN A 190 8.07 -14.55 12.47
N GLU A 191 7.81 -15.68 11.82
CA GLU A 191 7.44 -15.74 10.41
C GLU A 191 6.09 -15.05 10.14
N GLY A 192 5.12 -15.26 11.02
CA GLY A 192 3.81 -14.59 10.97
C GLY A 192 3.96 -13.07 11.07
N CYS A 193 4.80 -12.58 11.98
CA CYS A 193 5.04 -11.14 12.09
C CYS A 193 5.74 -10.57 10.84
N LYS A 194 6.78 -11.25 10.33
CA LYS A 194 7.43 -10.87 9.05
C LYS A 194 6.44 -10.83 7.89
N GLN A 195 5.50 -11.79 7.84
CA GLN A 195 4.44 -11.78 6.82
C GLN A 195 3.52 -10.56 6.98
N GLY A 196 3.16 -10.19 8.21
CA GLY A 196 2.38 -8.98 8.49
C GLY A 196 3.08 -7.71 8.02
N GLU A 197 4.39 -7.58 8.28
CA GLU A 197 5.21 -6.47 7.78
C GLU A 197 5.27 -6.44 6.25
N ALA A 198 5.43 -7.59 5.60
CA ALA A 198 5.45 -7.69 4.15
C ALA A 198 4.10 -7.28 3.51
N ILE A 199 2.97 -7.66 4.14
CA ILE A 199 1.64 -7.21 3.73
C ILE A 199 1.53 -5.68 3.83
N LEU A 200 1.95 -5.11 4.97
CA LEU A 200 1.90 -3.66 5.15
C LEU A 200 2.78 -2.92 4.13
N ALA A 201 3.99 -3.39 3.88
CA ALA A 201 4.88 -2.82 2.87
C ALA A 201 4.25 -2.84 1.46
N ALA A 202 3.63 -3.97 1.07
CA ALA A 202 2.91 -4.08 -0.19
C ALA A 202 1.70 -3.12 -0.25
N ASN A 203 0.99 -2.94 0.85
CA ASN A 203 -0.13 -2.01 0.95
C ASN A 203 0.31 -0.56 0.79
N PHE A 204 1.43 -0.17 1.41
CA PHE A 204 2.03 1.16 1.22
C PHE A 204 2.41 1.40 -0.25
N ASN A 205 3.05 0.42 -0.90
CA ASN A 205 3.38 0.52 -2.31
C ASN A 205 2.13 0.72 -3.18
N ARG A 206 1.05 -0.02 -2.89
CA ARG A 206 -0.23 0.13 -3.58
C ARG A 206 -0.84 1.51 -3.34
N LEU A 207 -0.92 1.99 -2.10
CA LEU A 207 -1.45 3.31 -1.76
C LEU A 207 -0.67 4.42 -2.47
N THR A 208 0.65 4.39 -2.36
CA THR A 208 1.52 5.40 -2.98
C THR A 208 1.40 5.39 -4.50
N ARG A 209 1.42 4.20 -5.13
CA ARG A 209 1.24 4.07 -6.59
C ARG A 209 -0.12 4.63 -7.02
N ASP A 210 -1.18 4.24 -6.33
CA ASP A 210 -2.53 4.61 -6.73
C ASP A 210 -2.79 6.10 -6.51
N PHE A 211 -2.35 6.67 -5.36
CA PHE A 211 -2.44 8.10 -5.08
C PHE A 211 -1.63 8.95 -6.05
N THR A 212 -0.35 8.62 -6.27
CA THR A 212 0.49 9.34 -7.24
C THR A 212 -0.01 9.19 -8.66
N GLY A 213 -0.57 8.03 -9.03
CA GLY A 213 -1.18 7.81 -10.34
C GLY A 213 -2.45 8.62 -10.56
N MET A 214 -3.27 8.84 -9.52
CA MET A 214 -4.42 9.75 -9.58
C MET A 214 -3.99 11.22 -9.66
N LEU A 215 -2.92 11.63 -8.96
CA LEU A 215 -2.35 12.98 -9.12
C LEU A 215 -1.81 13.19 -10.53
N ARG A 216 -1.10 12.18 -11.07
CA ARG A 216 -0.56 12.20 -12.43
C ARG A 216 -1.67 12.36 -13.48
N TYR A 217 -2.83 11.75 -13.28
CA TYR A 217 -3.99 11.97 -14.14
C TYR A 217 -4.33 13.46 -14.27
N SER A 218 -4.43 14.17 -13.15
CA SER A 218 -4.69 15.63 -13.14
C SER A 218 -3.61 16.41 -13.88
N THR A 219 -2.34 16.06 -13.70
CA THR A 219 -1.23 16.69 -14.44
C THR A 219 -1.30 16.43 -15.94
N LEU A 220 -1.62 15.21 -16.36
CA LEU A 220 -1.73 14.86 -17.77
C LEU A 220 -2.93 15.53 -18.45
N ILE A 221 -4.02 15.78 -17.73
CA ILE A 221 -5.15 16.58 -18.24
C ILE A 221 -4.67 18.00 -18.54
N GLN A 222 -3.96 18.64 -17.61
CA GLN A 222 -3.46 20.01 -17.80
C GLN A 222 -2.47 20.10 -18.98
N GLN A 223 -1.71 19.03 -19.22
CA GLN A 223 -0.80 18.91 -20.37
C GLN A 223 -1.49 18.50 -21.68
N GLY A 224 -2.81 18.26 -21.69
CA GLY A 224 -3.52 17.78 -22.88
C GLY A 224 -3.11 16.37 -23.34
N ARG A 225 -2.43 15.60 -22.48
CA ARG A 225 -1.92 14.25 -22.77
C ARG A 225 -2.91 13.13 -22.44
N ILE A 226 -4.00 13.46 -21.77
CA ILE A 226 -5.10 12.53 -21.52
C ILE A 226 -6.43 13.26 -21.69
N GLN A 227 -7.37 12.62 -22.37
CA GLN A 227 -8.74 13.10 -22.47
C GLN A 227 -9.46 12.81 -21.16
N ARG A 228 -10.22 13.79 -20.66
CA ARG A 228 -10.96 13.64 -19.40
C ARG A 228 -12.12 12.66 -19.55
N THR A 229 -12.43 11.94 -18.47
CA THR A 229 -13.69 11.22 -18.32
C THR A 229 -14.88 12.16 -18.55
N LYS A 230 -15.86 11.73 -19.34
CA LYS A 230 -17.16 12.42 -19.50
C LYS A 230 -18.27 11.65 -18.81
N ILE A 231 -19.13 12.40 -18.14
CA ILE A 231 -20.25 11.86 -17.34
C ILE A 231 -21.53 12.49 -17.87
N ALA A 232 -22.52 11.65 -18.16
CA ALA A 232 -23.88 12.08 -18.42
C ALA A 232 -24.73 11.91 -17.16
N GLU A 233 -25.58 12.90 -16.88
CA GLU A 233 -26.56 12.88 -15.80
C GLU A 233 -27.97 12.99 -16.38
N SER A 234 -28.87 12.14 -15.93
CA SER A 234 -30.31 12.16 -16.26
C SER A 234 -31.11 12.26 -14.97
N VAL A 235 -32.03 13.22 -14.90
CA VAL A 235 -32.89 13.44 -13.75
C VAL A 235 -34.33 13.11 -14.13
N GLN A 236 -34.98 12.26 -13.35
CA GLN A 236 -36.39 11.92 -13.48
C GLN A 236 -37.14 12.37 -12.23
N ILE A 237 -38.23 13.12 -12.42
CA ILE A 237 -38.99 13.72 -11.30
C ILE A 237 -39.63 12.64 -10.44
N ALA A 238 -40.19 11.61 -11.08
CA ALA A 238 -40.81 10.48 -10.43
C ALA A 238 -40.62 9.21 -11.28
N THR A 239 -40.18 8.13 -10.63
CA THR A 239 -40.00 6.80 -11.23
C THR A 239 -40.59 5.76 -10.30
N GLY A 240 -41.28 4.77 -10.83
CA GLY A 240 -41.86 3.75 -9.97
C GLY A 240 -42.67 2.70 -10.68
N ASN A 241 -43.03 1.67 -9.92
CA ASN A 241 -44.17 0.81 -10.18
C ASN A 241 -45.16 1.02 -9.02
N GLY A 242 -46.43 0.66 -9.13
CA GLY A 242 -47.47 1.01 -8.13
C GLY A 242 -47.20 0.61 -6.66
N GLN A 243 -46.09 -0.05 -6.36
CA GLN A 243 -45.61 -0.43 -5.03
C GLN A 243 -44.35 0.35 -4.57
N ARG A 244 -43.66 1.07 -5.47
CA ARG A 244 -42.46 1.85 -5.17
C ARG A 244 -42.42 3.11 -6.01
N LEU A 245 -42.31 4.26 -5.35
CA LEU A 245 -42.10 5.56 -5.96
C LEU A 245 -40.74 6.11 -5.51
N ALA A 246 -39.89 6.47 -6.46
CA ALA A 246 -38.69 7.26 -6.25
C ALA A 246 -38.92 8.65 -6.85
N ILE A 247 -38.66 9.69 -6.05
CA ILE A 247 -38.85 11.09 -6.41
C ILE A 247 -37.48 11.74 -6.53
N GLY A 248 -37.24 12.49 -7.60
CA GLY A 248 -35.95 13.11 -7.87
C GLY A 248 -34.85 12.09 -8.18
N ASP A 249 -35.20 11.02 -8.89
CA ASP A 249 -34.27 9.96 -9.27
C ASP A 249 -33.20 10.51 -10.23
N ARG A 250 -31.92 10.37 -9.87
CA ARG A 250 -30.78 10.86 -10.67
C ARG A 250 -29.90 9.70 -11.08
N HIS A 251 -29.75 9.52 -12.38
CA HIS A 251 -28.88 8.51 -12.98
C HIS A 251 -27.64 9.17 -13.55
N ARG A 252 -26.46 8.72 -13.10
CA ARG A 252 -25.17 9.16 -13.63
C ARG A 252 -24.46 8.00 -14.29
N ARG A 253 -23.87 8.26 -15.46
CA ARG A 253 -23.13 7.26 -16.22
C ARG A 253 -21.88 7.88 -16.84
N ILE A 254 -20.76 7.17 -16.74
CA ILE A 254 -19.55 7.48 -17.51
C ILE A 254 -19.85 7.12 -18.97
N THR A 255 -19.88 8.12 -19.84
CA THR A 255 -20.12 7.95 -21.28
C THR A 255 -18.82 7.72 -22.04
N ASP A 256 -17.81 8.53 -21.74
CA ASP A 256 -16.47 8.40 -22.32
C ASP A 256 -15.46 8.22 -21.20
N LYS A 257 -14.66 7.16 -21.29
CA LYS A 257 -13.56 6.92 -20.35
C LYS A 257 -12.34 7.78 -20.68
N ALA A 258 -11.50 8.02 -19.68
CA ALA A 258 -10.21 8.64 -19.86
C ALA A 258 -9.34 7.82 -20.81
N THR A 259 -8.76 8.49 -21.79
CA THR A 259 -7.91 7.87 -22.81
C THR A 259 -6.67 8.71 -23.04
N LEU A 260 -5.51 8.04 -23.19
CA LEU A 260 -4.25 8.72 -23.47
C LEU A 260 -4.31 9.34 -24.87
N GLU A 261 -3.95 10.61 -24.96
CA GLU A 261 -3.91 11.33 -26.23
C GLU A 261 -2.59 11.01 -26.94
N THR A 262 -2.68 10.33 -28.06
CA THR A 262 -1.53 9.86 -28.82
C THR A 262 -1.04 10.89 -29.83
N ASN A 263 -1.87 11.87 -30.19
CA ASN A 263 -1.51 12.94 -31.11
C ASN A 263 -0.85 14.11 -30.37
N PRO A 264 0.46 14.37 -30.57
CA PRO A 264 1.16 15.42 -29.83
C PRO A 264 0.68 16.83 -30.14
N ARG A 265 -0.03 17.04 -31.25
CA ARG A 265 -0.60 18.35 -31.61
C ARG A 265 -1.70 18.80 -30.65
N ASN A 266 -2.34 17.85 -29.96
CA ASN A 266 -3.36 18.12 -28.95
C ASN A 266 -2.75 18.40 -27.57
N TRP A 267 -1.42 18.24 -27.42
CA TRP A 267 -0.75 18.44 -26.14
C TRP A 267 -0.42 19.91 -25.92
N THR A 268 -0.57 20.36 -24.67
CA THR A 268 -0.15 21.69 -24.24
C THR A 268 1.38 21.69 -24.09
N PRO A 269 2.12 22.52 -24.84
CA PRO A 269 3.57 22.59 -24.71
C PRO A 269 3.95 23.05 -23.30
N THR A 270 4.66 22.19 -22.56
CA THR A 270 5.17 22.56 -21.25
C THR A 270 6.42 23.42 -21.46
N SER A 271 6.27 24.74 -21.38
CA SER A 271 7.38 25.69 -21.48
C SER A 271 8.26 25.63 -20.22
N LEU A 272 9.05 24.57 -20.06
CA LEU A 272 10.05 24.49 -18.98
C LEU A 272 11.45 24.09 -19.45
N MET A 273 11.69 23.92 -20.76
CA MET A 273 13.05 23.77 -21.29
C MET A 273 13.22 24.53 -22.60
N ALA A 274 13.32 25.86 -22.50
CA ALA A 274 14.09 26.60 -23.50
C ALA A 274 15.57 26.24 -23.27
N LYS A 275 16.10 25.28 -24.05
CA LYS A 275 17.55 25.11 -24.16
C LYS A 275 18.15 26.47 -24.59
N PRO A 276 19.23 26.96 -23.96
CA PRO A 276 19.92 28.14 -24.45
C PRO A 276 20.31 27.88 -25.91
N LYS A 277 20.01 28.83 -26.80
CA LYS A 277 20.46 28.76 -28.19
C LYS A 277 21.98 28.88 -28.19
N GLU A 278 22.66 27.76 -28.40
CA GLU A 278 24.07 27.75 -28.79
C GLU A 278 24.15 28.43 -30.16
N LYS A 279 24.64 29.67 -30.18
CA LYS A 279 24.93 30.40 -31.41
C LYS A 279 26.35 30.07 -31.82
N ASP A 280 26.43 29.33 -32.91
CA ASP A 280 27.64 29.00 -33.65
C ASP A 280 28.37 30.23 -34.23
N LYS A 281 29.70 30.06 -34.27
CA LYS A 281 30.73 30.69 -35.13
C LYS A 281 31.21 32.09 -34.71
N VAL A 282 32.52 32.32 -34.63
CA VAL A 282 33.41 32.38 -35.80
C VAL A 282 34.78 31.73 -35.57
N VAL A 283 35.11 30.76 -36.42
CA VAL A 283 36.49 30.38 -36.78
C VAL A 283 37.09 31.54 -37.57
N SER A 284 38.14 32.17 -37.05
CA SER A 284 39.03 33.04 -37.82
C SER A 284 40.33 32.30 -38.08
N THR A 285 40.53 31.94 -39.34
CA THR A 285 41.75 31.34 -39.87
C THR A 285 42.84 32.39 -40.00
N GLY A 286 43.99 32.13 -39.37
CA GLY A 286 45.35 32.39 -39.89
C GLY A 286 45.81 33.84 -40.04
N ASN A 287 46.86 34.21 -39.28
CA ASN A 287 48.09 34.67 -39.94
C ASN A 287 49.35 34.48 -39.10
N ALA A 288 50.46 34.36 -39.83
CA ALA A 288 51.71 33.71 -39.49
C ALA A 288 52.66 34.45 -38.52
N VAL A 289 53.40 33.62 -37.76
CA VAL A 289 54.84 33.65 -37.44
C VAL A 289 55.55 35.01 -37.46
N ARG A 290 56.08 35.41 -36.29
CA ARG A 290 57.51 35.73 -36.06
C ARG A 290 57.76 36.12 -34.59
N ASP A 291 58.68 35.40 -33.96
CA ASP A 291 59.55 35.85 -32.85
C ASP A 291 61.01 35.82 -33.38
N PRO A 292 62.05 36.38 -32.72
CA PRO A 292 62.08 37.16 -31.46
C PRO A 292 63.00 38.44 -31.47
N GLN A 293 62.78 39.34 -30.47
CA GLN A 293 63.79 40.08 -29.64
C GLN A 293 64.72 41.12 -30.32
N PRO A 294 65.45 42.02 -29.62
CA PRO A 294 65.96 42.04 -28.22
C PRO A 294 65.07 42.70 -27.15
#